data_AF-A0A7X7MDI0-F1
#
_entry.id   AF-A0A7X7MDI0-F1
#
_cell.length_a   1.000
_cell.length_b   1.000
_cell.length_c   1.000
_cell.angle_alpha   90.00
_cell.angle_beta   90.00
_cell.angle_gamma   90.00
#
_symmetry.space_group_name_H-M   'P 1'
#
loop_
_entity.id
_entity.type
_entity.pdbx_description
1 polymer ?
#
loop_
_entity_poly.entity_id
_entity_poly.type
_entity_poly.pdbx_seq_one_letter_code
_entity_poly.pdbx_strand_id
1 'polypeptide(L)'
;HDDWLAAVRGLESAREGGARCRPCFAFSLVRTAARAAALGFDRFTTSLTVSPHKHTPTLFELGAAADPVRFLPVDFKRRHGFQRSVELARQLNLYRQDFCGCEFSRAALAQRATTPAPT
;
A
#
# COMPACT_ATOMS: atom_id res chain seq x y z
N HIS A 1 -4.04 -11.38 12.22
CA HIS A 1 -2.77 -11.28 11.47
C HIS A 1 -2.66 -12.48 10.54
N ASP A 2 -2.94 -13.67 11.04
CA ASP A 2 -2.94 -14.94 10.30
C ASP A 2 -3.79 -14.92 9.02
N ASP A 3 -4.97 -14.29 9.03
CA ASP A 3 -5.80 -14.18 7.82
C ASP A 3 -5.09 -13.43 6.68
N TRP A 4 -4.29 -12.41 7.03
CA TRP A 4 -3.50 -11.68 6.04
C TRP A 4 -2.37 -12.56 5.51
N LEU A 5 -1.67 -13.30 6.39
CA LEU A 5 -0.65 -14.26 5.98
C LEU A 5 -1.22 -15.34 5.05
N ALA A 6 -2.42 -15.84 5.36
CA ALA A 6 -3.13 -16.78 4.50
C ALA A 6 -3.42 -16.17 3.12
N ALA A 7 -3.85 -14.92 3.06
CA ALA A 7 -4.14 -14.21 1.81
C ALA A 7 -2.90 -14.00 0.92
N VAL A 8 -1.70 -13.93 1.50
CA VAL A 8 -0.45 -13.73 0.76
C VAL A 8 0.44 -14.98 0.68
N ARG A 9 -0.06 -16.13 1.15
CA ARG A 9 0.69 -17.39 1.23
C ARG A 9 1.27 -17.79 -0.13
N GLY A 10 2.52 -18.22 -0.12
CA GLY A 10 3.27 -18.61 -1.32
C GLY A 10 3.84 -17.44 -2.13
N LEU A 11 3.63 -16.20 -1.70
CA LEU A 11 4.14 -14.98 -2.33
C LEU A 11 5.12 -14.21 -1.42
N GLU A 12 5.63 -14.86 -0.36
CA GLU A 12 6.49 -14.26 0.66
C GLU A 12 7.78 -13.69 0.03
N SER A 13 8.36 -14.42 -0.93
CA SER A 13 9.58 -14.05 -1.65
C SER A 13 9.36 -13.03 -2.78
N ALA A 14 8.11 -12.73 -3.15
CA ALA A 14 7.86 -11.77 -4.23
C ALA A 14 8.36 -10.36 -3.86
N ARG A 15 8.92 -9.63 -4.82
CA ARG A 15 9.36 -8.25 -4.56
C ARG A 15 8.19 -7.33 -4.18
N GLU A 16 8.49 -6.25 -3.45
CA GLU A 16 7.54 -5.14 -3.31
C GLU A 16 7.11 -4.62 -4.70
N GLY A 17 5.81 -4.33 -4.85
CA GLY A 17 5.21 -3.99 -6.14
C GLY A 17 4.97 -5.18 -7.07
N GLY A 18 5.42 -6.38 -6.68
CA GLY A 18 5.20 -7.63 -7.41
C GLY A 18 3.91 -8.35 -7.00
N ALA A 19 3.87 -9.65 -7.29
CA ALA A 19 2.69 -10.50 -7.17
C ALA A 19 2.02 -10.45 -5.78
N ARG A 20 2.79 -10.35 -4.69
CA ARG A 20 2.27 -10.27 -3.31
C ARG A 20 1.40 -9.05 -3.05
N CYS A 21 1.70 -7.92 -3.68
CA CYS A 21 1.02 -6.66 -3.35
C CYS A 21 -0.46 -6.69 -3.71
N ARG A 22 -0.85 -7.38 -4.79
CA ARG A 22 -2.24 -7.47 -5.23
C ARG A 22 -3.16 -8.13 -4.19
N PRO A 23 -2.92 -9.36 -3.70
CA PRO A 23 -3.75 -9.96 -2.65
C PRO A 23 -3.64 -9.20 -1.32
N CYS A 24 -2.49 -8.61 -1.00
CA CYS A 24 -2.34 -7.75 0.19
C CYS A 24 -3.28 -6.53 0.15
N PHE A 25 -3.38 -5.85 -0.99
CA PHE A 25 -4.28 -4.72 -1.17
C PHE A 25 -5.74 -5.16 -1.17
N ALA A 26 -6.05 -6.26 -1.86
CA ALA A 26 -7.40 -6.84 -1.88
C ALA A 26 -7.90 -7.15 -0.46
N PHE A 27 -7.08 -7.85 0.34
CA PHE A 27 -7.36 -8.16 1.73
C PHE A 27 -7.71 -6.91 2.55
N SER A 28 -6.92 -5.84 2.38
CA SER A 28 -7.14 -4.60 3.12
C SER A 28 -8.42 -3.87 2.65
N LEU A 29 -8.65 -3.79 1.34
CA LEU A 29 -9.79 -3.08 0.76
C LEU A 29 -11.12 -3.78 1.06
N VAL A 30 -11.19 -5.12 1.00
CA VAL A 30 -12.38 -5.89 1.38
C VAL A 30 -12.75 -5.64 2.84
N ARG A 31 -11.77 -5.66 3.74
CA ARG A 31 -12.01 -5.38 5.17
C ARG A 31 -12.45 -3.94 5.41
N THR A 32 -11.87 -2.97 4.69
CA THR A 32 -12.29 -1.57 4.75
C THR A 32 -13.72 -1.39 4.25
N ALA A 33 -14.09 -2.02 3.13
CA ALA A 33 -15.45 -1.99 2.59
C ALA A 33 -16.47 -2.58 3.58
N ALA A 34 -16.17 -3.75 4.14
CA ALA A 34 -17.01 -4.39 5.16
C ALA A 34 -17.17 -3.49 6.40
N ARG A 35 -16.09 -2.83 6.86
CA ARG A 35 -16.14 -1.91 7.99
C ARG A 35 -16.92 -0.64 7.67
N ALA A 36 -16.79 -0.11 6.45
CA ALA A 36 -17.55 1.05 5.99
C ALA A 36 -19.06 0.74 5.97
N ALA A 37 -19.46 -0.42 5.45
CA ALA A 37 -20.84 -0.87 5.48
C ALA A 37 -21.37 -1.04 6.91
N ALA A 38 -20.61 -1.70 7.79
CA ALA A 38 -21.01 -1.94 9.18
C ALA A 38 -21.15 -0.65 10.02
N LEU A 39 -20.41 0.40 9.67
CA LEU A 39 -20.47 1.70 10.35
C LEU A 39 -21.41 2.70 9.67
N GLY A 40 -22.05 2.33 8.55
CA GLY A 40 -22.94 3.23 7.82
C GLY A 40 -22.21 4.37 7.08
N PHE A 41 -20.93 4.20 6.73
CA PHE A 41 -20.24 5.18 5.89
C PHE A 41 -20.68 5.08 4.43
N ASP A 42 -20.95 6.23 3.82
CA ASP A 42 -21.38 6.30 2.42
C ASP A 42 -20.31 5.86 1.44
N ARG A 43 -19.04 6.10 1.80
CA ARG A 43 -17.91 5.98 0.89
C ARG A 43 -16.64 5.55 1.61
N PHE A 44 -15.73 4.91 0.89
CA PHE A 44 -14.36 4.65 1.35
C PHE A 44 -13.35 4.81 0.21
N THR A 45 -12.09 5.03 0.56
CA THR A 45 -10.99 5.12 -0.40
C THR A 45 -9.69 4.63 0.24
N THR A 46 -8.56 4.78 -0.45
CA THR A 46 -7.24 4.40 0.06
C THR A 46 -6.24 5.53 -0.08
N SER A 47 -5.42 5.72 0.96
CA SER A 47 -4.27 6.66 0.93
C SER A 47 -3.09 6.11 0.12
N LEU A 48 -3.14 4.85 -0.31
CA LEU A 48 -2.06 4.23 -1.10
C LEU A 48 -1.81 4.94 -2.43
N THR A 49 -2.79 5.69 -2.96
CA THR A 49 -2.63 6.50 -4.17
C THR A 49 -1.84 7.80 -3.93
N VAL A 50 -1.38 8.10 -2.72
CA VAL A 50 -0.41 9.20 -2.47
C VAL A 50 0.99 8.84 -2.97
N SER A 51 1.36 7.55 -2.88
CA SER A 51 2.72 7.11 -3.17
C SER A 51 2.93 6.91 -4.68
N PRO A 52 4.00 7.48 -5.28
CA PRO A 52 4.33 7.26 -6.69
C PRO A 52 4.69 5.79 -6.97
N HIS A 53 5.07 5.02 -5.94
CA HIS A 53 5.47 3.62 -6.05
C HIS A 53 4.29 2.63 -6.07
N LYS A 54 3.04 3.11 -5.92
CA LYS A 54 1.85 2.24 -5.93
C LYS A 54 1.12 2.36 -7.26
N HIS A 55 0.75 1.21 -7.82
CA HIS A 55 0.04 1.14 -9.09
C HIS A 55 -1.45 1.49 -8.89
N THR A 56 -1.85 2.74 -9.20
CA THR A 56 -3.22 3.24 -9.01
C THR A 56 -4.27 2.34 -9.69
N PRO A 57 -4.10 1.92 -10.97
CA PRO A 57 -5.13 1.14 -11.64
C PRO A 57 -5.49 -0.15 -10.90
N THR A 58 -4.48 -0.87 -10.36
CA THR A 58 -4.73 -2.06 -9.53
C THR A 58 -5.48 -1.73 -8.24
N LEU A 59 -5.15 -0.62 -7.57
CA LEU A 59 -5.88 -0.23 -6.36
C LEU A 59 -7.34 0.11 -6.65
N PHE A 60 -7.62 0.75 -7.78
CA PHE A 60 -8.99 1.09 -8.17
C PHE A 60 -9.80 -0.13 -8.57
N GLU A 61 -9.20 -1.02 -9.36
CA GLU A 61 -9.78 -2.31 -9.72
C GLU A 61 -10.17 -3.11 -8.47
N LEU A 62 -9.24 -3.25 -7.51
CA LEU A 62 -9.49 -3.99 -6.28
C LEU A 62 -10.50 -3.30 -5.36
N GLY A 63 -10.51 -1.96 -5.31
CA GLY A 63 -11.46 -1.20 -4.51
C GLY A 63 -12.88 -1.31 -5.05
N ALA A 64 -13.05 -1.20 -6.37
CA ALA A 64 -14.32 -1.42 -7.04
C ALA A 64 -14.80 -2.86 -6.90
N ALA A 65 -13.89 -3.85 -6.96
CA ALA A 65 -14.23 -5.25 -6.71
C ALA A 65 -14.68 -5.51 -5.26
N ALA A 66 -14.20 -4.72 -4.29
CA ALA A 66 -14.59 -4.86 -2.89
C ALA A 66 -16.00 -4.30 -2.61
N ASP A 67 -16.32 -3.11 -3.13
CA ASP A 67 -17.67 -2.54 -3.11
C ASP A 67 -17.74 -1.40 -4.15
N PRO A 68 -18.35 -1.62 -5.33
CA PRO A 68 -18.36 -0.64 -6.41
C PRO A 68 -19.26 0.57 -6.12
N VAL A 69 -20.18 0.47 -5.15
CA VAL A 69 -21.11 1.55 -4.79
C VAL A 69 -20.43 2.53 -3.83
N ARG A 70 -19.66 2.02 -2.86
CA ARG A 70 -19.00 2.86 -1.83
C ARG A 70 -17.58 3.26 -2.20
N PHE A 71 -16.90 2.55 -3.10
CA PHE A 71 -15.51 2.87 -3.40
C PHE A 71 -15.36 4.19 -4.16
N LEU A 72 -14.52 5.09 -3.64
CA LEU A 72 -14.14 6.34 -4.30
C LEU A 72 -12.75 6.22 -4.93
N PRO A 73 -12.65 6.16 -6.28
CA PRO A 73 -11.38 6.07 -6.99
C PRO A 73 -10.69 7.45 -7.06
N VAL A 74 -10.08 7.88 -5.97
CA VAL A 74 -9.34 9.15 -5.91
C VAL A 74 -7.84 8.92 -6.08
N ASP A 75 -7.28 9.52 -7.14
CA ASP A 75 -5.82 9.54 -7.33
C ASP A 75 -5.25 10.79 -6.63
N PHE A 76 -4.51 10.57 -5.56
CA PHE A 76 -3.85 11.60 -4.77
C PHE A 76 -2.44 11.98 -5.29
N LYS A 77 -1.97 11.40 -6.40
CA LYS A 77 -0.73 11.81 -7.09
C LYS A 77 -0.92 13.14 -7.81
N ARG A 78 -0.99 14.23 -7.04
CA ARG A 78 -1.26 15.57 -7.56
C ARG A 78 -0.22 16.57 -7.08
N ARG A 79 0.09 17.56 -7.94
CA ARG A 79 0.83 18.79 -7.60
C ARG A 79 2.11 18.57 -6.80
N HIS A 80 2.92 17.56 -7.16
CA HIS A 80 4.17 17.22 -6.45
C HIS A 80 4.00 16.97 -4.94
N GLY A 81 2.79 16.62 -4.46
CA GLY A 81 2.49 16.49 -3.04
C GLY A 81 3.37 15.46 -2.34
N PHE A 82 3.72 14.36 -3.02
CA PHE A 82 4.66 13.38 -2.49
C PHE A 82 6.05 13.98 -2.26
N GLN A 83 6.61 14.68 -3.25
CA GLN A 83 7.92 15.34 -3.13
C GLN A 83 7.90 16.38 -2.02
N ARG A 84 6.85 17.19 -1.93
CA ARG A 84 6.69 18.15 -0.84
C ARG A 84 6.65 17.47 0.53
N SER A 85 6.00 16.32 0.63
CA SER A 85 6.00 15.53 1.87
C SER A 85 7.41 15.05 2.27
N VAL A 86 8.26 14.71 1.29
CA VAL A 86 9.65 14.29 1.52
C VAL A 86 10.47 15.48 2.03
N GLU A 87 10.34 16.64 1.39
CA GLU A 87 11.02 17.87 1.80
C GLU A 87 10.65 18.27 3.24
N LEU A 88 9.36 18.30 3.55
CA LEU A 88 8.86 18.68 4.87
C LEU A 88 9.34 17.70 5.95
N ALA A 89 9.30 16.40 5.69
CA ALA A 89 9.78 15.41 6.64
C ALA A 89 11.29 15.57 6.92
N ARG A 90 12.10 15.91 5.91
CA ARG A 90 13.53 16.22 6.11
C ARG A 90 13.71 17.49 6.96
N GLN A 91 12.93 18.54 6.67
CA GLN A 91 13.00 19.81 7.41
C GLN A 91 12.60 19.65 8.88
N LEU A 92 11.60 18.81 9.15
CA LEU A 92 11.05 18.57 10.48
C LEU A 92 11.74 17.41 11.23
N ASN A 93 12.80 16.82 10.65
CA ASN A 93 13.49 15.65 11.19
C ASN A 93 12.54 14.48 11.53
N LEU A 94 11.55 14.25 10.67
CA LEU A 94 10.57 13.18 10.83
C LEU A 94 11.11 11.88 10.23
N TYR A 95 10.92 10.79 10.98
CA TYR A 95 11.15 9.45 10.45
C TYR A 95 10.30 9.21 9.19
N ARG A 96 10.93 8.67 8.14
CA ARG A 96 10.26 8.21 6.94
C ARG A 96 10.57 6.75 6.71
N GLN A 97 9.51 5.95 6.63
CA GLN A 97 9.59 4.57 6.22
C GLN A 97 9.96 4.48 4.72
N ASP A 98 10.93 3.64 4.39
CA ASP A 98 11.44 3.36 3.03
C ASP A 98 11.06 1.96 2.52
N PHE A 99 10.09 1.33 3.20
CA PHE A 99 9.46 0.06 2.83
C PHE A 99 7.92 0.24 2.82
N CYS A 100 7.15 -0.70 2.25
CA CYS A 100 5.69 -0.59 2.11
C CYS A 100 4.91 -0.67 3.43
N GLY A 101 5.47 -1.32 4.45
CA GLY A 101 4.81 -1.58 5.75
C GLY A 101 4.47 -3.05 6.03
N CYS A 102 4.66 -3.97 5.06
CA CYS A 102 4.57 -5.41 5.34
C CYS A 102 5.94 -5.98 5.75
N GLU A 103 5.92 -7.04 6.55
CA GLU A 103 7.14 -7.69 7.07
C GLU A 103 8.08 -8.17 5.97
N PHE A 104 7.55 -8.65 4.84
CA PHE A 104 8.35 -9.09 3.70
C PHE A 104 9.09 -7.93 3.00
N SER A 105 8.43 -6.77 2.91
CA SER A 105 9.03 -5.55 2.36
C SER A 105 10.12 -5.01 3.28
N ARG A 106 9.91 -5.06 4.61
CA ARG A 106 10.92 -4.72 5.61
C ARG A 106 12.12 -5.67 5.59
N ALA A 107 11.88 -6.98 5.47
CA ALA A 107 12.95 -7.98 5.40
C ALA A 107 13.82 -7.80 4.14
N ALA A 108 13.19 -7.53 3.00
CA ALA A 108 13.91 -7.26 1.75
C ALA A 108 14.80 -5.99 1.85
N LEU A 109 14.34 -4.95 2.57
CA LEU A 109 15.16 -3.76 2.81
C LEU A 109 16.40 -4.09 3.66
N ALA A 110 16.23 -4.83 4.76
CA ALA A 110 17.35 -5.22 5.63
C ALA A 110 18.43 -5.99 4.86
N GLN A 111 18.03 -6.87 3.95
CA GLN A 111 18.94 -7.64 3.10
C GLN A 111 19.73 -6.75 2.11
N ARG A 112 19.12 -5.66 1.61
CA ARG A 112 19.81 -4.69 0.73
C ARG A 112 20.87 -3.89 1.47
N ALA A 113 20.65 -3.57 2.75
CA ALA A 113 21.63 -2.86 3.57
C ALA A 113 22.88 -3.71 3.86
N THR A 114 22.75 -5.03 3.84
CA THR A 114 23.86 -5.98 4.11
C THR A 114 24.56 -6.51 2.86
N THR A 115 24.04 -6.24 1.66
CA THR A 115 24.63 -6.73 0.40
C THR A 115 25.44 -5.59 -0.24
N PRO A 116 26.77 -5.74 -0.42
CA PRO A 116 27.56 -4.72 -1.10
C PRO A 116 27.06 -4.55 -2.54
N ALA A 117 27.04 -3.31 -3.04
CA ALA A 117 26.67 -3.03 -4.41
C ALA A 117 27.57 -3.84 -5.36
N PRO A 118 27.02 -4.44 -6.44
CA PRO A 118 27.86 -5.07 -7.45
C PRO A 118 28.79 -4.00 -8.05
N THR A 119 30.09 -4.30 -8.06
CA THR A 119 31.14 -3.53 -8.75
C THR A 119 30.86 -3.37 -10.23
#